data_AF-A0A6A6DCM4-F1
#
_entry.id   AF-A0A6A6DCM4-F1
#
_cell.length_a   1.000
_cell.length_b   1.000
_cell.length_c   1.000
_cell.angle_alpha   90.00
_cell.angle_beta   90.00
_cell.angle_gamma   90.00
#
_symmetry.space_group_name_H-M   'P 1'
#
loop_
_entity.id
_entity.type
_entity.pdbx_description
1 polymer ?
#
loop_
_entity_poly.entity_id
_entity_poly.type
_entity_poly.pdbx_seq_one_letter_code
_entity_poly.pdbx_strand_id
1 'polypeptide(L)'
;MVVKLLLAKDGVNSDSKDNEGRTPLSWAAENGCETVVKLLLAKDGVDSDSRDNEGRTPLSLAAENGCETVVKLLLAKDGVDSDSKDNEGRTPLSWAAENRCETVVKLLLKKDGIDPNSKD
;
A
#
# COMPACT_ATOMS: atom_id res chain seq x y z
N MET A 1 0.33 10.95 -17.95
CA MET A 1 -0.82 11.81 -18.34
C MET A 1 -2.14 11.05 -18.47
N VAL A 2 -2.14 9.75 -18.83
CA VAL A 2 -3.36 8.93 -19.02
C VAL A 2 -4.14 8.68 -17.72
N VAL A 3 -3.46 8.35 -16.61
CA VAL A 3 -4.10 7.97 -15.33
C VAL A 3 -4.96 9.09 -14.72
N LYS A 4 -4.50 10.36 -14.79
CA LYS A 4 -5.28 11.52 -14.33
C LYS A 4 -6.59 11.68 -15.10
N LEU A 5 -6.56 11.41 -16.41
CA LEU A 5 -7.71 11.61 -17.29
C LEU A 5 -8.75 10.48 -17.11
N LEU A 6 -8.29 9.26 -16.82
CA LEU A 6 -9.18 8.14 -16.50
C LEU A 6 -9.85 8.31 -15.13
N LEU A 7 -9.12 8.78 -14.12
CA LEU A 7 -9.65 8.94 -12.76
C LEU A 7 -10.55 10.16 -12.57
N ALA A 8 -10.48 11.15 -13.49
CA ALA A 8 -11.34 12.33 -13.51
C ALA A 8 -12.73 12.09 -14.15
N LYS A 9 -12.99 10.89 -14.67
CA LYS A 9 -14.28 10.54 -15.26
C LYS A 9 -15.26 10.10 -14.18
N ASP A 10 -16.43 10.74 -14.14
CA ASP A 10 -17.51 10.35 -13.23
C ASP A 10 -17.91 8.89 -13.43
N GLY A 11 -18.14 8.19 -12.32
CA GLY A 11 -18.54 6.78 -12.30
C GLY A 11 -17.40 5.75 -12.35
N VAL A 12 -16.12 6.18 -12.37
CA VAL A 12 -15.00 5.24 -12.23
C VAL A 12 -14.88 4.79 -10.78
N ASN A 13 -15.21 3.51 -10.53
CA ASN A 13 -14.95 2.84 -9.27
C ASN A 13 -13.43 2.65 -9.12
N SER A 14 -12.81 3.47 -8.28
CA SER A 14 -11.37 3.48 -8.06
C SER A 14 -10.85 2.30 -7.24
N ASP A 15 -11.75 1.49 -6.67
CA ASP A 15 -11.45 0.23 -5.96
C ASP A 15 -11.83 -1.01 -6.77
N SER A 16 -12.04 -0.86 -8.08
CA SER A 16 -12.24 -2.01 -8.96
C SER A 16 -11.04 -2.94 -8.87
N LYS A 17 -11.30 -4.21 -8.58
CA LYS A 17 -10.28 -5.25 -8.48
C LYS A 17 -10.11 -5.97 -9.81
N ASP A 18 -8.87 -6.30 -10.15
CA ASP A 18 -8.58 -7.22 -11.24
C ASP A 18 -8.70 -8.69 -10.77
N ASN A 19 -8.28 -9.62 -11.61
CA ASN A 19 -8.35 -11.07 -11.33
C ASN A 19 -7.48 -11.50 -10.14
N GLU A 20 -6.51 -10.68 -9.74
CA GLU A 20 -5.63 -10.93 -8.61
C GLU A 20 -6.12 -10.22 -7.34
N GLY A 21 -7.28 -9.56 -7.41
CA GLY A 21 -7.81 -8.80 -6.29
C GLY A 21 -7.15 -7.44 -6.12
N ARG A 22 -6.25 -7.03 -7.03
CA ARG A 22 -5.48 -5.78 -6.92
C ARG A 22 -6.31 -4.59 -7.38
N THR A 23 -6.23 -3.50 -6.63
CA THR A 23 -6.83 -2.22 -7.00
C THR A 23 -5.83 -1.36 -7.77
N PRO A 24 -6.27 -0.28 -8.43
CA PRO A 24 -5.37 0.75 -8.95
C PRO A 24 -4.38 1.28 -7.91
N LEU A 25 -4.78 1.37 -6.63
CA LEU A 25 -3.89 1.80 -5.55
C LEU A 25 -2.83 0.74 -5.24
N SER A 26 -3.19 -0.55 -5.23
CA SER A 26 -2.25 -1.67 -5.06
C SER A 26 -1.14 -1.61 -6.12
N TRP A 27 -1.51 -1.50 -7.39
CA TRP A 27 -0.55 -1.38 -8.50
C TRP A 27 0.30 -0.12 -8.43
N ALA A 28 -0.30 1.02 -8.11
CA ALA A 28 0.42 2.27 -7.97
C ALA A 28 1.43 2.22 -6.81
N ALA A 29 1.09 1.49 -5.74
CA ALA A 29 1.92 1.38 -4.57
C ALA A 29 3.14 0.47 -4.80
N GLU A 30 2.91 -0.71 -5.38
CA GLU A 30 3.96 -1.66 -5.80
C GLU A 30 4.98 -1.02 -6.74
N ASN A 31 4.50 -0.22 -7.71
CA ASN A 31 5.35 0.43 -8.72
C ASN A 31 5.91 1.79 -8.29
N GLY A 32 5.73 2.20 -7.03
CA GLY A 32 6.25 3.48 -6.53
C GLY A 32 5.67 4.72 -7.22
N CYS A 33 4.48 4.62 -7.83
CA CYS A 33 3.87 5.67 -8.63
C CYS A 33 3.25 6.79 -7.77
N GLU A 34 4.10 7.60 -7.14
CA GLU A 34 3.72 8.62 -6.14
C GLU A 34 2.58 9.54 -6.59
N THR A 35 2.59 9.98 -7.85
CA THR A 35 1.57 10.91 -8.38
C THR A 35 0.19 10.25 -8.45
N VAL A 36 0.14 8.95 -8.76
CA VAL A 36 -1.12 8.19 -8.84
C VAL A 36 -1.62 7.88 -7.43
N VAL A 37 -0.72 7.47 -6.52
CA VAL A 37 -1.04 7.24 -5.11
C VAL A 37 -1.65 8.48 -4.47
N LYS A 38 -1.01 9.66 -4.61
CA LYS A 38 -1.56 10.92 -4.08
C LYS A 38 -2.96 11.23 -4.62
N LEU A 39 -3.19 10.96 -5.90
CA LEU A 39 -4.46 11.26 -6.54
C LEU A 39 -5.57 10.30 -6.09
N LEU A 40 -5.27 9.02 -5.92
CA LEU A 40 -6.22 8.02 -5.41
C LEU A 40 -6.55 8.27 -3.94
N LEU A 41 -5.55 8.52 -3.08
CA LEU A 41 -5.76 8.77 -1.64
C LEU A 41 -6.54 10.06 -1.34
N ALA A 42 -6.54 11.01 -2.28
CA ALA A 42 -7.30 12.25 -2.20
C ALA A 42 -8.78 12.09 -2.61
N LYS A 43 -9.17 10.93 -3.16
CA LYS A 43 -10.54 10.66 -3.56
C LYS A 43 -11.33 10.02 -2.41
N ASP A 44 -12.54 10.51 -2.18
CA ASP A 44 -13.41 9.96 -1.15
C ASP A 44 -13.85 8.54 -1.49
N GLY A 45 -13.94 7.71 -0.46
CA GLY A 45 -14.40 6.32 -0.56
C GLY A 45 -13.39 5.31 -1.08
N VAL A 46 -12.17 5.73 -1.45
CA VAL A 46 -11.09 4.80 -1.80
C VAL A 46 -10.64 4.05 -0.56
N ASP A 47 -10.70 2.72 -0.62
CA ASP A 47 -10.17 1.83 0.42
C ASP A 47 -8.63 1.74 0.32
N SER A 48 -7.96 2.51 1.18
CA SER A 48 -6.49 2.54 1.23
C SER A 48 -5.85 1.27 1.80
N ASP A 49 -6.64 0.37 2.39
CA ASP A 49 -6.18 -0.88 2.98
C ASP A 49 -6.74 -2.13 2.29
N SER A 50 -7.27 -1.95 1.06
CA SER A 50 -7.85 -3.05 0.29
C SER A 50 -6.83 -4.17 0.06
N ARG A 51 -7.20 -5.38 0.49
CA ARG A 51 -6.43 -6.61 0.29
C ARG A 51 -6.59 -7.20 -1.10
N ASP A 52 -5.48 -7.68 -1.67
CA ASP A 52 -5.48 -8.56 -2.85
C ASP A 52 -5.83 -10.01 -2.47
N ASN A 53 -5.79 -10.93 -3.44
CA ASN A 53 -6.12 -12.34 -3.19
C ASN A 53 -5.13 -13.05 -2.26
N GLU A 54 -3.91 -12.52 -2.11
CA GLU A 54 -2.89 -13.03 -1.18
C GLU A 54 -2.99 -12.35 0.19
N GLY A 55 -3.95 -11.45 0.38
CA GLY A 55 -4.14 -10.71 1.62
C GLY A 55 -3.19 -9.52 1.77
N ARG A 56 -2.38 -9.20 0.75
CA ARG A 56 -1.44 -8.06 0.79
C ARG A 56 -2.18 -6.75 0.59
N THR A 57 -1.77 -5.72 1.32
CA THR A 57 -2.30 -4.36 1.20
C THR A 57 -1.39 -3.51 0.31
N PRO A 58 -1.83 -2.33 -0.16
CA PRO A 58 -0.95 -1.41 -0.87
C PRO A 58 0.32 -1.06 -0.07
N LEU A 59 0.23 -1.01 1.27
CA LEU A 59 1.39 -0.76 2.12
C LEU A 59 2.38 -1.93 2.09
N SER A 60 1.90 -3.19 2.13
CA SER A 60 2.74 -4.39 2.01
C SER A 60 3.51 -4.38 0.69
N LEU A 61 2.82 -4.10 -0.42
CA LEU A 61 3.42 -4.08 -1.77
C LEU A 61 4.45 -2.95 -1.93
N ALA A 62 4.17 -1.77 -1.39
CA ALA A 62 5.12 -0.65 -1.40
C ALA A 62 6.34 -0.95 -0.52
N ALA A 63 6.14 -1.68 0.59
CA ALA A 63 7.21 -2.02 1.52
C ALA A 63 8.15 -3.10 0.96
N GLU A 64 7.60 -4.14 0.35
CA GLU A 64 8.33 -5.18 -0.39
C GLU A 64 9.24 -4.57 -1.46
N ASN A 65 8.72 -3.58 -2.21
CA ASN A 65 9.46 -2.92 -3.30
C ASN A 65 10.29 -1.71 -2.86
N GLY A 66 10.40 -1.43 -1.56
CA GLY A 66 11.24 -0.33 -1.06
C GLY A 66 10.76 1.08 -1.44
N CYS A 67 9.49 1.25 -1.79
CA CYS A 67 8.91 2.50 -2.29
C CYS A 67 8.71 3.54 -1.17
N GLU A 68 9.80 4.13 -0.70
CA GLU A 68 9.86 5.01 0.48
C GLU A 68 8.77 6.09 0.51
N THR A 69 8.63 6.86 -0.57
CA THR A 69 7.65 7.96 -0.61
C THR A 69 6.22 7.45 -0.55
N VAL A 70 5.93 6.32 -1.21
CA VAL A 70 4.60 5.70 -1.18
C VAL A 70 4.28 5.19 0.22
N VAL A 71 5.22 4.53 0.88
CA VAL A 71 5.07 4.09 2.28
C VAL A 71 4.70 5.27 3.18
N LYS A 72 5.40 6.41 3.06
CA LYS A 72 5.07 7.63 3.83
C LYS A 72 3.67 8.14 3.54
N LEU A 73 3.24 8.13 2.28
CA LEU A 73 1.90 8.59 1.89
C LEU A 73 0.81 7.69 2.47
N LEU A 74 0.98 6.38 2.41
CA LEU A 74 0.02 5.41 2.95
C LEU A 74 -0.04 5.48 4.48
N LEU A 75 1.11 5.55 5.18
CA LEU A 75 1.15 5.67 6.64
C LEU A 75 0.55 6.99 7.20
N ALA A 76 0.44 8.01 6.34
CA ALA A 76 -0.20 9.28 6.66
C ALA A 76 -1.72 9.27 6.42
N LYS A 77 -2.26 8.23 5.77
CA LYS A 77 -3.69 8.07 5.53
C LYS A 77 -4.35 7.37 6.71
N ASP A 78 -5.44 7.95 7.21
CA ASP A 78 -6.26 7.32 8.25
C ASP A 78 -6.88 6.02 7.76
N GLY A 79 -6.94 5.02 8.65
CA GLY A 79 -7.54 3.72 8.37
C GLY A 79 -6.60 2.70 7.72
N VAL A 80 -5.36 3.06 7.39
CA VAL A 80 -4.33 2.09 6.98
C VAL A 80 -3.81 1.36 8.21
N ASP A 81 -3.97 0.04 8.24
CA ASP A 81 -3.35 -0.82 9.25
C ASP A 81 -1.89 -1.09 8.86
N SER A 82 -0.97 -0.46 9.59
CA SER A 82 0.46 -0.57 9.30
C SER A 82 1.08 -1.92 9.65
N ASP A 83 0.38 -2.76 10.42
CA ASP A 83 0.83 -4.08 10.85
C ASP A 83 -0.04 -5.22 10.27
N SER A 84 -0.82 -4.90 9.23
CA SER A 84 -1.72 -5.84 8.56
C SER A 84 -0.96 -7.05 8.03
N LYS A 85 -1.45 -8.25 8.34
CA LYS A 85 -0.86 -9.53 7.89
C LYS A 85 -1.46 -10.00 6.57
N ASP A 86 -0.63 -10.48 5.67
CA ASP A 86 -1.12 -11.21 4.51
C ASP A 86 -1.50 -12.66 4.87
N ASN A 87 -1.91 -13.45 3.89
CA ASN A 87 -2.36 -14.84 4.10
C ASN A 87 -1.25 -15.76 4.62
N GLU A 88 0.02 -15.36 4.49
CA GLU A 88 1.19 -16.06 5.01
C GLU A 88 1.66 -15.50 6.35
N GLY A 89 0.89 -14.59 6.96
CA GLY A 89 1.22 -13.97 8.24
C GLY A 89 2.22 -12.82 8.15
N ARG A 90 2.72 -12.49 6.94
CA ARG A 90 3.74 -11.46 6.75
C ARG A 90 3.18 -10.06 6.86
N THR A 91 3.89 -9.21 7.58
CA THR A 91 3.58 -7.77 7.71
C THR A 91 4.36 -6.96 6.67
N PRO A 92 3.99 -5.69 6.41
CA PRO A 92 4.81 -4.80 5.57
C PRO A 92 6.26 -4.69 6.06
N LEU A 93 6.48 -4.79 7.37
CA LEU A 93 7.83 -4.79 7.96
C LEU A 93 8.60 -6.07 7.61
N SER A 94 7.96 -7.24 7.68
CA SER A 94 8.56 -8.53 7.28
C SER A 94 9.05 -8.46 5.83
N TRP A 95 8.18 -8.00 4.92
CA TRP A 95 8.49 -7.80 3.51
C TRP A 95 9.64 -6.82 3.24
N ALA A 96 9.65 -5.67 3.90
CA ALA A 96 10.74 -4.69 3.76
C ALA A 96 12.07 -5.22 4.30
N ALA A 97 12.04 -6.01 5.37
CA ALA A 97 13.25 -6.61 5.95
C ALA A 97 13.81 -7.71 5.04
N GLU A 98 12.96 -8.60 4.51
CA GLU A 98 13.34 -9.65 3.56
C GLU A 98 14.01 -9.05 2.31
N ASN A 99 13.43 -7.98 1.78
CA ASN A 99 13.95 -7.27 0.60
C ASN A 99 15.05 -6.24 0.92
N ARG A 100 15.56 -6.20 2.16
CA ARG A 100 16.67 -5.33 2.59
C ARG A 100 16.43 -3.83 2.37
N CYS A 101 15.17 -3.41 2.43
CA CYS A 101 14.75 -2.03 2.25
C CYS A 101 14.92 -1.23 3.56
N GLU A 102 16.18 -0.96 3.93
CA GLU A 102 16.56 -0.37 5.23
C GLU A 102 15.79 0.93 5.56
N THR A 103 15.59 1.80 4.57
CA THR A 103 14.86 3.06 4.80
C THR A 103 13.39 2.82 5.11
N VAL A 104 12.74 1.86 4.44
CA VAL A 104 11.35 1.49 4.72
C VAL A 104 11.22 0.83 6.09
N VAL A 105 12.13 -0.08 6.45
CA VAL A 105 12.19 -0.68 7.80
C VAL A 105 12.26 0.41 8.86
N LYS A 106 13.16 1.39 8.71
CA LYS A 106 13.27 2.53 9.63
C LYS A 106 12.02 3.41 9.67
N LEU A 107 11.27 3.52 8.59
CA LEU A 107 10.03 4.28 8.56
C LEU A 107 8.89 3.55 9.27
N LEU A 108 8.72 2.26 9.01
CA LEU A 108 7.71 1.43 9.65
C LEU A 108 7.97 1.37 11.16
N LEU A 109 9.19 1.12 11.62
CA LEU A 109 9.54 1.07 13.04
C LEU A 109 9.35 2.39 13.80
N LYS A 110 9.18 3.53 13.10
CA LYS A 110 8.84 4.81 13.73
C LYS A 110 7.35 5.01 13.91
N LYS A 111 6.51 4.18 13.30
CA LYS A 111 5.06 4.23 13.43
C LYS A 111 4.64 3.48 14.69
N ASP A 112 3.79 4.11 15.49
CA ASP A 112 3.21 3.48 16.67
C ASP A 112 2.36 2.25 16.28
N GLY A 113 2.42 1.19 17.08
CA GLY A 113 1.60 -0.01 16.88
C GLY A 113 2.22 -1.10 15.99
N ILE A 114 3.41 -0.89 15.44
CA ILE A 114 4.16 -1.94 14.74
C ILE A 114 4.76 -2.94 15.74
N ASP A 115 4.50 -4.24 15.56
CA ASP A 115 5.20 -5.31 16.28
C ASP A 115 6.40 -5.83 15.47
N PRO A 116 7.65 -5.44 15.82
CA PRO A 116 8.83 -5.91 15.12
C PRO A 116 9.11 -7.41 15.29
N ASN A 117 8.42 -8.09 16.22
CA ASN A 117 8.57 -9.51 16.49
C ASN A 117 7.37 -10.32 15.98
N SER A 118 6.48 -9.69 15.18
CA SER A 118 5.40 -10.42 14.53
C SER A 118 5.99 -11.59 13.75
N LYS A 119 5.46 -12.78 14.04
CA LYS A 119 5.79 -13.99 13.30
C LYS A 119 4.87 -14.12 12.11
N ASP A 120 5.47 -14.56 11.02
CA ASP A 120 4.80 -15.11 9.85
C ASP A 120 4.15 -16.46 10.22
#